data_AF-A0A089PCL5-F1
#
_entry.id   AF-A0A089PCL5-F1
#
_cell.length_a   1.000
_cell.length_b   1.000
_cell.length_c   1.000
_cell.angle_alpha   90.00
_cell.angle_beta   90.00
_cell.angle_gamma   90.00
#
_symmetry.space_group_name_H-M   'P 1'
#
loop_
_entity.id
_entity.type
_entity.pdbx_description
1 polymer ?
#
loop_
_entity_poly.entity_id
_entity_poly.type
_entity_poly.pdbx_seq_one_letter_code
_entity_poly.pdbx_strand_id
1 'polypeptide(L)'
;MGIDPKRTLKYRFPEIAKEWHPTLNDPLTPENVTYGSGQKVWWQCPEVKDHIYDAIISDRTNKNKRVGCSFCRGNLRVSPERSLATLSPEIAKEWHPTLNAPLTPNDIFNGSRKLVWWQCPAVKEHIYEAEVNSRTGKNKNGCSFCSGNIKVSPERSLATLSPEIAKEWHPTLNAPLTPKDVFNSSHQKVWWQCPKNEEHFWDARIQDRTRNDKRRSKGCRICK
;
A
#
# COMPACT_ATOMS: atom_id res chain seq x y z
N MET A 1 46.16 14.26 2.68
CA MET A 1 45.77 15.52 3.34
C MET A 1 44.81 15.18 4.46
N GLY A 2 45.15 15.53 5.71
CA GLY A 2 44.23 15.35 6.84
C GLY A 2 43.08 16.35 6.78
N ILE A 3 41.94 15.99 7.37
CA ILE A 3 40.81 16.91 7.54
C ILE A 3 41.21 17.97 8.58
N ASP A 4 40.93 19.25 8.28
CA ASP A 4 41.07 20.34 9.26
C ASP A 4 40.24 20.02 10.51
N PRO A 5 40.85 19.89 11.71
CA PRO A 5 40.13 19.56 12.94
C PRO A 5 38.94 20.49 13.21
N LYS A 6 39.03 21.76 12.81
CA LYS A 6 37.95 22.76 13.01
C LYS A 6 36.73 22.53 12.11
N ARG A 7 36.88 21.71 11.07
CA ARG A 7 35.80 21.36 10.12
C ARG A 7 35.19 19.98 10.39
N THR A 8 35.69 19.25 11.39
CA THR A 8 35.16 17.93 11.74
C THR A 8 33.74 18.03 12.31
N LEU A 9 32.96 16.96 12.15
CA LEU A 9 31.62 16.88 12.73
C LEU A 9 31.68 17.00 14.27
N LYS A 10 32.59 16.26 14.90
CA LYS A 10 32.77 16.28 16.37
C LYS A 10 33.07 17.67 16.91
N TYR A 11 33.98 18.41 16.26
CA TYR A 11 34.38 19.73 16.75
C TYR A 11 33.27 20.76 16.57
N ARG A 12 32.63 20.81 15.40
CA ARG A 12 31.67 21.88 15.09
C ARG A 12 30.25 21.61 15.60
N PHE A 13 29.86 20.34 15.70
CA PHE A 13 28.52 19.90 16.08
C PHE A 13 28.57 18.71 17.08
N PRO A 14 29.11 18.92 18.30
CA PRO A 14 29.31 17.84 19.27
C PRO A 14 28.02 17.12 19.67
N GLU A 15 26.90 17.84 19.77
CA GLU A 15 25.60 17.23 20.10
C GLU A 15 25.09 16.32 18.98
N ILE A 16 25.31 16.67 17.71
CA ILE A 16 24.95 15.80 16.58
C ILE A 16 25.88 14.58 16.54
N ALA A 17 27.17 14.76 16.86
CA ALA A 17 28.13 13.67 16.92
C ALA A 17 27.77 12.61 17.98
N LYS A 18 27.07 12.96 19.06
CA LYS A 18 26.56 12.00 20.06
C LYS A 18 25.50 11.05 19.48
N GLU A 19 24.84 11.44 18.40
CA GLU A 19 23.86 10.60 17.70
C GLU A 19 24.52 9.65 16.68
N TRP A 20 25.84 9.62 16.56
CA TRP A 20 26.55 8.70 15.66
C TRP A 20 26.34 7.26 16.10
N HIS A 21 25.97 6.36 15.17
CA HIS A 21 25.83 4.96 15.52
C HIS A 21 27.20 4.35 15.89
N PRO A 22 27.32 3.62 17.00
CA PRO A 22 28.62 3.19 17.55
C PRO A 22 29.41 2.22 16.66
N THR A 23 28.73 1.43 15.82
CA THR A 23 29.38 0.33 15.08
C THR A 23 29.00 0.21 13.59
N LEU A 24 28.07 1.03 13.09
CA LEU A 24 27.54 0.84 11.72
C LEU A 24 28.22 1.74 10.68
N ASN A 25 29.16 2.57 11.12
CA ASN A 25 29.81 3.56 10.27
C ASN A 25 31.28 3.28 10.04
N ASP A 26 31.83 2.18 10.58
CA ASP A 26 33.25 1.86 10.43
C ASP A 26 33.67 1.80 8.95
N PRO A 27 34.79 2.44 8.57
CA PRO A 27 35.82 3.06 9.41
C PRO A 27 35.62 4.57 9.70
N LEU A 28 34.44 5.13 9.40
CA LEU A 28 34.13 6.54 9.61
C LEU A 28 33.80 6.85 11.07
N THR A 29 34.32 7.97 11.54
CA THR A 29 34.12 8.50 12.89
C THR A 29 33.78 9.99 12.80
N PRO A 30 33.06 10.57 13.79
CA PRO A 30 32.81 12.01 13.84
C PRO A 30 34.07 12.89 13.80
N GLU A 31 35.23 12.34 14.15
CA GLU A 31 36.56 12.95 14.12
C GLU A 31 37.17 12.99 12.72
N ASN A 32 36.82 12.03 11.84
CA ASN A 32 37.42 11.88 10.52
C ASN A 32 36.46 12.19 9.36
N VAL A 33 35.36 12.88 9.64
CA VAL A 33 34.44 13.40 8.62
C VAL A 33 34.16 14.89 8.83
N THR A 34 33.94 15.64 7.75
CA THR A 34 33.57 17.06 7.82
C THR A 34 32.07 17.22 8.02
N TYR A 35 31.65 18.29 8.72
CA TYR A 35 30.23 18.58 8.95
C TYR A 35 29.43 18.83 7.66
N GLY A 36 30.09 19.19 6.56
CA GLY A 36 29.50 19.42 5.24
C GLY A 36 29.56 18.21 4.30
N SER A 37 29.94 17.03 4.81
CA SER A 37 30.08 15.83 4.00
C SER A 37 28.74 15.36 3.43
N GLY A 38 28.73 14.96 2.16
CA GLY A 38 27.58 14.31 1.52
C GLY A 38 27.43 12.82 1.85
N GLN A 39 28.28 12.27 2.72
CA GLN A 39 28.21 10.86 3.11
C GLN A 39 26.93 10.57 3.89
N LYS A 40 26.29 9.46 3.53
CA LYS A 40 25.13 8.91 4.22
C LYS A 40 25.61 7.88 5.23
N VAL A 41 25.29 8.12 6.49
CA VAL A 41 25.78 7.34 7.64
C VAL A 41 24.61 7.00 8.56
N TRP A 42 24.81 6.03 9.43
CA TRP A 42 23.84 5.58 10.42
C TRP A 42 23.89 6.42 11.69
N TRP A 43 22.72 6.82 12.15
CA TRP A 43 22.51 7.61 13.36
C TRP A 43 21.63 6.82 14.33
N GLN A 44 21.91 6.96 15.62
CA GLN A 44 21.08 6.45 16.69
C GLN A 44 20.21 7.57 17.24
N CYS A 45 18.90 7.32 17.36
CA CYS A 45 17.98 8.31 17.88
C CYS A 45 18.18 8.53 19.38
N PRO A 46 18.36 9.77 19.86
CA PRO A 46 18.53 10.03 21.30
C PRO A 46 17.24 9.80 22.10
N GLU A 47 16.08 9.88 21.44
CA GLU A 47 14.75 9.76 22.08
C GLU A 47 14.22 8.32 22.11
N VAL A 48 14.68 7.46 21.20
CA VAL A 48 14.20 6.09 21.04
C VAL A 48 15.41 5.18 20.89
N LYS A 49 15.77 4.51 21.97
CA LYS A 49 17.04 3.78 22.16
C LYS A 49 17.35 2.79 21.03
N ASP A 50 16.33 2.13 20.48
CA ASP A 50 16.47 1.10 19.46
C ASP A 50 16.18 1.60 18.04
N HIS A 51 15.92 2.90 17.87
CA HIS A 51 15.67 3.47 16.55
C HIS A 51 16.98 3.96 15.90
N ILE A 52 17.36 3.27 14.84
CA ILE A 52 18.53 3.54 14.01
C ILE A 52 18.05 3.99 12.63
N TYR A 53 18.67 5.03 12.07
CA TYR A 53 18.27 5.60 10.78
C TYR A 53 19.47 6.13 10.01
N ASP A 54 19.46 6.02 8.69
CA ASP A 54 20.49 6.62 7.85
C ASP A 54 20.12 8.07 7.46
N ALA A 55 21.11 8.95 7.43
CA ALA A 55 20.96 10.31 6.93
C ALA A 55 22.31 10.88 6.46
N ILE A 56 22.25 11.87 5.58
CA ILE A 56 23.43 12.59 5.07
C ILE A 56 23.96 13.55 6.16
N ILE A 57 25.29 13.58 6.36
CA ILE A 57 25.94 14.42 7.39
C ILE A 57 25.63 15.92 7.17
N SER A 58 25.81 16.43 5.95
CA SER A 58 25.54 17.83 5.63
C SER A 58 24.08 18.23 5.79
N ASP A 59 23.16 17.28 5.59
CA ASP A 59 21.75 17.52 5.86
C ASP A 59 21.53 17.73 7.35
N ARG A 60 22.14 16.91 8.22
CA ARG A 60 22.00 16.99 9.68
C ARG A 60 22.53 18.28 10.29
N THR A 61 23.53 18.91 9.68
CA THR A 61 24.21 20.11 10.22
C THR A 61 23.68 21.41 9.63
N ASN A 62 22.79 21.33 8.64
CA ASN A 62 22.19 22.49 7.98
C ASN A 62 21.12 23.15 8.87
N LYS A 63 21.42 24.37 9.35
CA LYS A 63 20.52 25.16 10.21
C LYS A 63 19.20 25.57 9.55
N ASN A 64 19.17 25.62 8.22
CA ASN A 64 17.97 25.98 7.45
C ASN A 64 17.08 24.76 7.15
N LYS A 65 17.52 23.55 7.48
CA LYS A 65 16.71 22.33 7.37
C LYS A 65 16.15 21.97 8.75
N ARG A 66 14.92 21.44 8.80
CA ARG A 66 14.43 20.76 10.00
C ARG A 66 15.18 19.43 10.15
N VAL A 67 16.23 19.43 10.94
CA VAL A 67 17.19 18.31 11.03
C VAL A 67 17.03 17.47 12.29
N GLY A 68 16.96 16.15 12.15
CA GLY A 68 16.88 15.19 13.26
C GLY A 68 16.20 13.91 12.82
N CYS A 69 16.00 12.99 13.75
CA CYS A 69 15.30 11.73 13.53
C CYS A 69 13.92 11.97 12.87
N SER A 70 13.77 11.56 11.62
CA SER A 70 12.52 11.71 10.85
C SER A 70 11.37 10.93 11.48
N PHE A 71 11.67 9.86 12.22
CA PHE A 71 10.67 9.14 13.02
C PHE A 71 10.09 10.03 14.13
N CYS A 72 10.94 10.73 14.88
CA CYS A 72 10.54 11.62 15.97
C CYS A 72 9.91 12.92 15.46
N ARG A 73 10.42 13.50 14.36
CA ARG A 73 9.93 14.76 13.79
C ARG A 73 8.73 14.58 12.86
N GLY A 74 8.66 13.45 12.17
CA GLY A 74 7.70 13.17 11.10
C GLY A 74 6.37 12.65 11.60
N ASN A 75 6.09 12.76 12.90
CA ASN A 75 4.84 12.26 13.45
C ASN A 75 4.73 10.72 13.25
N LEU A 76 5.84 10.00 13.11
CA LEU A 76 5.86 8.55 12.87
C LEU A 76 6.06 7.73 14.16
N ARG A 77 6.28 8.42 15.29
CA ARG A 77 6.38 7.80 16.61
C ARG A 77 5.05 7.16 17.00
N VAL A 78 5.11 5.90 17.38
CA VAL A 78 4.03 5.22 18.10
C VAL A 78 3.84 5.88 19.45
N SER A 79 2.63 6.33 19.70
CA SER A 79 2.13 6.65 21.03
C SER A 79 0.73 6.04 21.17
N PRO A 80 0.20 5.85 22.38
CA PRO A 80 -1.14 5.31 22.59
C PRO A 80 -2.21 6.05 21.78
N GLU A 81 -2.10 7.37 21.61
CA GLU A 81 -3.06 8.22 20.89
C GLU A 81 -2.94 8.09 19.35
N ARG A 82 -1.87 7.46 18.87
CA ARG A 82 -1.44 7.49 17.48
C ARG A 82 -1.23 6.11 16.87
N SER A 83 -1.43 5.07 17.67
CA SER A 83 -1.35 3.69 17.25
C SER A 83 -2.41 3.38 16.18
N LEU A 84 -2.18 2.31 15.44
CA LEU A 84 -3.18 1.77 14.52
C LEU A 84 -4.48 1.43 15.25
N ALA A 85 -4.38 0.83 16.44
CA ALA A 85 -5.54 0.48 17.26
C ALA A 85 -6.41 1.70 17.61
N THR A 86 -5.78 2.82 17.97
CA THR A 86 -6.49 4.03 18.39
C THR A 86 -7.02 4.84 17.22
N LEU A 87 -6.21 5.05 16.17
CA LEU A 87 -6.60 5.92 15.06
C LEU A 87 -7.41 5.21 13.97
N SER A 88 -7.35 3.88 13.88
CA SER A 88 -8.08 3.11 12.87
C SER A 88 -8.49 1.73 13.41
N PRO A 89 -9.39 1.69 14.43
CA PRO A 89 -9.77 0.44 15.11
C PRO A 89 -10.37 -0.61 14.16
N GLU A 90 -11.13 -0.19 13.15
CA GLU A 90 -11.71 -1.12 12.17
C GLU A 90 -10.63 -1.78 11.30
N ILE A 91 -9.55 -1.07 10.98
CA ILE A 91 -8.41 -1.64 10.25
C ILE A 91 -7.60 -2.55 11.18
N ALA A 92 -7.44 -2.18 12.45
CA ALA A 92 -6.75 -3.00 13.44
C ALA A 92 -7.40 -4.39 13.62
N LYS A 93 -8.71 -4.53 13.42
CA LYS A 93 -9.42 -5.83 13.42
C LYS A 93 -9.00 -6.76 12.28
N GLU A 94 -8.42 -6.22 11.20
CA GLU A 94 -7.89 -7.01 10.08
C GLU A 94 -6.44 -7.46 10.32
N TRP A 95 -5.83 -7.12 11.46
CA TRP A 95 -4.48 -7.55 11.81
C TRP A 95 -4.42 -9.07 11.94
N HIS A 96 -3.44 -9.70 11.28
CA HIS A 96 -3.31 -11.14 11.38
C HIS A 96 -2.94 -11.56 12.83
N PRO A 97 -3.62 -12.56 13.43
CA PRO A 97 -3.52 -12.86 14.86
C PRO A 97 -2.13 -13.32 15.34
N THR A 98 -1.36 -14.01 14.50
CA THR A 98 -0.07 -14.61 14.91
C THR A 98 1.15 -14.19 14.08
N LEU A 99 1.01 -14.02 12.76
CA LEU A 99 2.12 -13.72 11.84
C LEU A 99 2.85 -12.39 12.07
N ASN A 100 2.29 -11.48 12.87
CA ASN A 100 2.94 -10.22 13.21
C ASN A 100 3.62 -10.22 14.58
N ALA A 101 3.53 -11.31 15.35
CA ALA A 101 4.11 -11.39 16.67
C ALA A 101 5.63 -11.09 16.63
N PRO A 102 6.16 -10.33 17.59
CA PRO A 102 5.50 -9.83 18.81
C PRO A 102 4.73 -8.50 18.63
N LEU A 103 4.61 -7.95 17.43
CA LEU A 103 3.98 -6.65 17.20
C LEU A 103 2.46 -6.72 17.26
N THR A 104 1.85 -5.76 17.96
CA THR A 104 0.41 -5.56 17.99
C THR A 104 0.00 -4.27 17.29
N PRO A 105 -1.30 -4.07 16.97
CA PRO A 105 -1.79 -2.79 16.48
C PRO A 105 -1.55 -1.59 17.42
N ASN A 106 -1.24 -1.81 18.70
CA ASN A 106 -0.86 -0.74 19.63
C ASN A 106 0.61 -0.29 19.44
N ASP A 107 1.45 -1.18 18.92
CA ASP A 107 2.90 -0.98 18.80
C ASP A 107 3.32 -0.40 17.45
N ILE A 108 2.36 0.02 16.63
CA ILE A 108 2.61 0.52 15.28
C ILE A 108 1.84 1.80 14.97
N PHE A 109 2.53 2.75 14.32
CA PHE A 109 1.96 4.04 13.99
C PHE A 109 0.99 3.89 12.82
N ASN A 110 -0.17 4.55 12.89
CA ASN A 110 -1.22 4.43 11.89
C ASN A 110 -0.77 4.75 10.45
N GLY A 111 0.20 5.66 10.28
CA GLY A 111 0.79 6.00 8.97
C GLY A 111 2.09 5.29 8.64
N SER A 112 2.41 4.18 9.32
CA SER A 112 3.64 3.41 9.10
C SER A 112 3.69 2.80 7.70
N ARG A 113 4.88 2.80 7.09
CA ARG A 113 5.18 2.06 5.83
C ARG A 113 5.62 0.61 6.07
N LYS A 114 5.58 0.14 7.32
CA LYS A 114 5.98 -1.23 7.63
C LYS A 114 4.97 -2.21 7.01
N LEU A 115 5.49 -3.18 6.26
CA LEU A 115 4.74 -4.33 5.78
C LEU A 115 4.40 -5.24 6.95
N VAL A 116 3.13 -5.60 7.06
CA VAL A 116 2.59 -6.50 8.08
C VAL A 116 1.54 -7.41 7.44
N TRP A 117 1.25 -8.52 8.10
CA TRP A 117 0.27 -9.50 7.66
C TRP A 117 -1.14 -9.08 8.06
N TRP A 118 -2.06 -9.10 7.09
CA TRP A 118 -3.47 -8.82 7.26
C TRP A 118 -4.28 -10.07 6.98
N GLN A 119 -5.38 -10.25 7.69
CA GLN A 119 -6.39 -11.25 7.42
C GLN A 119 -7.65 -10.56 6.92
N CYS A 120 -8.15 -10.98 5.75
CA CYS A 120 -9.34 -10.38 5.19
C CYS A 120 -10.57 -10.65 6.06
N PRO A 121 -11.39 -9.61 6.38
CA PRO A 121 -12.58 -9.79 7.20
C PRO A 121 -13.70 -10.54 6.44
N ALA A 122 -13.66 -10.56 5.10
CA ALA A 122 -14.68 -11.21 4.26
C ALA A 122 -14.38 -12.68 3.97
N VAL A 123 -13.09 -13.06 3.86
CA VAL A 123 -12.64 -14.42 3.49
C VAL A 123 -11.43 -14.74 4.35
N LYS A 124 -11.59 -15.58 5.37
CA LYS A 124 -10.56 -15.79 6.40
C LYS A 124 -9.26 -16.40 5.86
N GLU A 125 -9.36 -17.10 4.73
CA GLU A 125 -8.25 -17.74 4.02
C GLU A 125 -7.38 -16.72 3.27
N HIS A 126 -7.89 -15.51 3.01
CA HIS A 126 -7.11 -14.45 2.37
C HIS A 126 -6.19 -13.78 3.39
N ILE A 127 -4.93 -14.22 3.39
CA ILE A 127 -3.86 -13.68 4.23
C ILE A 127 -2.82 -13.01 3.32
N TYR A 128 -2.57 -11.72 3.52
CA TYR A 128 -1.72 -10.91 2.62
C TYR A 128 -0.88 -9.90 3.38
N GLU A 129 0.27 -9.53 2.81
CA GLU A 129 1.10 -8.43 3.30
C GLU A 129 0.70 -7.11 2.65
N ALA A 130 0.66 -6.05 3.45
CA ALA A 130 0.50 -4.68 2.96
C ALA A 130 1.06 -3.67 3.97
N GLU A 131 1.47 -2.49 3.51
CA GLU A 131 1.93 -1.40 4.37
C GLU A 131 0.76 -0.85 5.20
N VAL A 132 0.97 -0.51 6.47
CA VAL A 132 -0.11 0.04 7.34
C VAL A 132 -0.74 1.30 6.75
N ASN A 133 0.06 2.24 6.25
CA ASN A 133 -0.44 3.47 5.62
C ASN A 133 -1.28 3.22 4.36
N SER A 134 -1.06 2.11 3.65
CA SER A 134 -1.85 1.73 2.47
C SER A 134 -3.24 1.27 2.85
N ARG A 135 -3.45 0.90 4.13
CA ARG A 135 -4.73 0.47 4.71
C ARG A 135 -5.48 1.60 5.42
N THR A 136 -4.77 2.62 5.88
CA THR A 136 -5.33 3.69 6.74
C THR A 136 -5.35 5.06 6.05
N GLY A 137 -4.64 5.24 4.95
CA GLY A 137 -4.53 6.50 4.21
C GLY A 137 -5.79 6.88 3.43
N LYS A 138 -5.76 8.07 2.79
CA LYS A 138 -6.88 8.60 1.99
C LYS A 138 -7.27 7.68 0.82
N ASN A 139 -6.28 7.03 0.22
CA ASN A 139 -6.47 6.07 -0.89
C ASN A 139 -6.26 4.64 -0.37
N LYS A 140 -6.99 4.25 0.67
CA LYS A 140 -6.81 2.93 1.29
C LYS A 140 -7.19 1.80 0.36
N ASN A 141 -6.37 0.76 0.33
CA ASN A 141 -6.60 -0.47 -0.42
C ASN A 141 -7.09 -1.58 0.51
N GLY A 142 -8.05 -2.37 0.02
CA GLY A 142 -8.58 -3.54 0.70
C GLY A 142 -7.71 -4.79 0.51
N CYS A 143 -8.27 -5.95 0.83
CA CYS A 143 -7.61 -7.23 0.59
C CYS A 143 -7.28 -7.39 -0.90
N SER A 144 -6.00 -7.65 -1.21
CA SER A 144 -5.50 -7.78 -2.59
C SER A 144 -6.19 -8.93 -3.33
N PHE A 145 -6.41 -10.05 -2.65
CA PHE A 145 -7.17 -11.19 -3.16
C PHE A 145 -8.61 -10.80 -3.50
N CYS A 146 -9.26 -9.99 -2.67
CA CYS A 146 -10.62 -9.51 -2.95
C CYS A 146 -10.63 -8.47 -4.08
N SER A 147 -9.62 -7.60 -4.19
CA SER A 147 -9.55 -6.63 -5.28
C SER A 147 -9.26 -7.27 -6.65
N GLY A 148 -8.75 -8.51 -6.68
CA GLY A 148 -8.58 -9.30 -7.91
C GLY A 148 -9.62 -10.40 -8.13
N ASN A 149 -10.25 -10.91 -7.06
CA ASN A 149 -11.14 -12.06 -7.05
C ASN A 149 -12.19 -11.92 -5.93
N ILE A 150 -13.10 -10.95 -6.01
CA ILE A 150 -14.33 -11.10 -5.23
C ILE A 150 -15.02 -12.35 -5.82
N LYS A 151 -15.16 -13.44 -5.05
CA LYS A 151 -16.08 -14.52 -5.45
C LYS A 151 -17.44 -13.87 -5.60
N VAL A 152 -18.01 -13.96 -6.78
CA VAL A 152 -19.32 -13.38 -7.07
C VAL A 152 -20.35 -14.11 -6.23
N SER A 153 -20.90 -13.42 -5.24
CA SER A 153 -22.03 -13.96 -4.51
C SER A 153 -23.23 -14.03 -5.47
N PRO A 154 -24.12 -15.03 -5.35
CA PRO A 154 -25.26 -15.18 -6.25
C PRO A 154 -26.06 -13.88 -6.43
N GLU A 155 -26.21 -13.09 -5.37
CA GLU A 155 -26.96 -11.82 -5.34
C GLU A 155 -26.26 -10.68 -6.09
N ARG A 156 -24.95 -10.79 -6.30
CA ARG A 156 -24.11 -9.76 -6.94
C ARG A 156 -23.61 -10.15 -8.33
N SER A 157 -24.06 -11.29 -8.84
CA SER A 157 -23.69 -11.77 -10.17
C SER A 157 -24.29 -10.94 -11.30
N LEU A 158 -23.67 -11.00 -12.48
CA LEU A 158 -24.23 -10.46 -13.71
C LEU A 158 -25.59 -11.10 -14.00
N ALA A 159 -25.72 -12.42 -13.78
CA ALA A 159 -26.99 -13.14 -13.94
C ALA A 159 -28.12 -12.54 -13.09
N THR A 160 -27.84 -12.14 -11.85
CA THR A 160 -28.84 -11.61 -10.92
C THR A 160 -29.08 -10.11 -11.11
N LEU A 161 -28.01 -9.31 -11.23
CA LEU A 161 -28.12 -7.85 -11.26
C LEU A 161 -28.40 -7.29 -12.66
N SER A 162 -28.18 -8.06 -13.73
CA SER A 162 -28.39 -7.62 -15.11
C SER A 162 -28.83 -8.78 -16.01
N PRO A 163 -29.99 -9.41 -15.74
CA PRO A 163 -30.43 -10.64 -16.41
C PRO A 163 -30.57 -10.47 -17.93
N GLU A 164 -31.04 -9.32 -18.41
CA GLU A 164 -31.17 -9.07 -19.85
C GLU A 164 -29.82 -9.01 -20.56
N ILE A 165 -28.77 -8.51 -19.89
CA ILE A 165 -27.40 -8.52 -20.43
C ILE A 165 -26.82 -9.93 -20.35
N ALA A 166 -27.10 -10.67 -19.28
CA ALA A 166 -26.64 -12.06 -19.13
C ALA A 166 -27.17 -12.99 -20.25
N LYS A 167 -28.37 -12.72 -20.80
CA LYS A 167 -28.90 -13.45 -21.96
C LYS A 167 -28.07 -13.30 -23.23
N GLU A 168 -27.29 -12.24 -23.34
CA GLU A 168 -26.39 -12.02 -24.47
C GLU A 168 -25.02 -12.69 -24.28
N TRP A 169 -24.81 -13.47 -23.22
CA TRP A 169 -23.56 -14.18 -23.00
C TRP A 169 -23.32 -15.23 -24.08
N HIS A 170 -22.14 -15.24 -24.69
CA HIS A 170 -21.84 -16.24 -25.72
C HIS A 170 -21.77 -17.65 -25.09
N PRO A 171 -22.42 -18.67 -25.69
CA PRO A 171 -22.61 -19.99 -25.08
C PRO A 171 -21.32 -20.77 -24.80
N THR A 172 -20.29 -20.64 -25.66
CA THR A 172 -19.06 -21.45 -25.57
C THR A 172 -17.76 -20.67 -25.40
N LEU A 173 -17.65 -19.47 -25.99
CA LEU A 173 -16.40 -18.69 -26.04
C LEU A 173 -15.93 -18.10 -24.69
N ASN A 174 -16.73 -18.22 -23.63
CA ASN A 174 -16.37 -17.72 -22.30
C ASN A 174 -16.05 -18.84 -21.31
N ALA A 175 -16.09 -20.11 -21.73
CA ALA A 175 -15.79 -21.23 -20.86
C ALA A 175 -14.38 -21.09 -20.22
N PRO A 176 -14.23 -21.38 -18.92
CA PRO A 176 -15.21 -22.01 -18.02
C PRO A 176 -16.15 -21.02 -17.30
N LEU A 177 -16.12 -19.72 -17.60
CA LEU A 177 -16.87 -18.70 -16.89
C LEU A 177 -18.35 -18.63 -17.33
N THR A 178 -19.22 -18.44 -16.36
CA THR A 178 -20.65 -18.17 -16.58
C THR A 178 -21.04 -16.77 -16.07
N PRO A 179 -22.21 -16.24 -16.47
CA PRO A 179 -22.75 -14.99 -15.89
C PRO A 179 -22.94 -15.02 -14.37
N LYS A 180 -22.93 -16.20 -13.74
CA LYS A 180 -23.01 -16.35 -12.27
C LYS A 180 -21.66 -16.10 -11.59
N ASP A 181 -20.57 -16.20 -12.33
CA ASP A 181 -19.20 -16.14 -11.80
C ASP A 181 -18.56 -14.75 -11.94
N VAL A 182 -19.28 -13.78 -12.54
CA VAL A 182 -18.77 -12.42 -12.81
C VAL A 182 -19.68 -11.32 -12.27
N PHE A 183 -19.11 -10.19 -11.83
CA PHE A 183 -19.89 -8.99 -11.47
C PHE A 183 -20.34 -8.22 -12.70
N ASN A 184 -21.49 -7.57 -12.61
CA ASN A 184 -21.96 -6.64 -13.63
C ASN A 184 -21.01 -5.43 -13.84
N SER A 185 -20.20 -5.07 -12.84
CA SER A 185 -19.23 -3.97 -12.90
C SER A 185 -17.83 -4.40 -13.34
N SER A 186 -17.64 -5.67 -13.72
CA SER A 186 -16.33 -6.21 -14.05
C SER A 186 -15.72 -5.54 -15.30
N HIS A 187 -14.43 -5.25 -15.25
CA HIS A 187 -13.66 -4.77 -16.39
C HIS A 187 -13.20 -5.91 -17.32
N GLN A 188 -13.50 -7.17 -16.98
CA GLN A 188 -13.16 -8.33 -17.78
C GLN A 188 -13.86 -8.28 -19.15
N LYS A 189 -13.09 -8.57 -20.21
CA LYS A 189 -13.58 -8.64 -21.58
C LYS A 189 -14.06 -10.07 -21.85
N VAL A 190 -15.29 -10.19 -22.34
CA VAL A 190 -15.96 -11.47 -22.63
C VAL A 190 -16.67 -11.37 -23.98
N TRP A 191 -17.04 -12.51 -24.54
CA TRP A 191 -17.77 -12.63 -25.78
C TRP A 191 -19.28 -12.55 -25.56
N TRP A 192 -19.95 -11.77 -26.39
CA TRP A 192 -21.40 -11.57 -26.40
C TRP A 192 -21.97 -12.09 -27.72
N GLN A 193 -23.18 -12.63 -27.68
CA GLN A 193 -23.94 -13.06 -28.85
C GLN A 193 -25.18 -12.18 -29.02
N CYS A 194 -25.49 -11.81 -30.26
CA CYS A 194 -26.62 -10.94 -30.55
C CYS A 194 -27.95 -11.71 -30.39
N PRO A 195 -28.93 -11.17 -29.65
CA PRO A 195 -30.23 -11.84 -29.50
C PRO A 195 -31.08 -11.83 -30.78
N LYS A 196 -30.70 -11.05 -31.81
CA LYS A 196 -31.42 -10.97 -33.09
C LYS A 196 -30.84 -11.87 -34.18
N ASN A 197 -29.56 -12.22 -34.09
CA ASN A 197 -28.88 -13.07 -35.06
C ASN A 197 -27.69 -13.75 -34.37
N GLU A 198 -27.74 -15.07 -34.27
CA GLU A 198 -26.74 -15.90 -33.59
C GLU A 198 -25.35 -15.86 -34.26
N GLU A 199 -25.27 -15.51 -35.55
CA GLU A 199 -24.02 -15.34 -36.28
C GLU A 199 -23.25 -14.08 -35.85
N HIS A 200 -23.92 -13.14 -35.19
CA HIS A 200 -23.31 -11.91 -34.75
C HIS A 200 -22.81 -12.04 -33.30
N PHE A 201 -21.50 -12.05 -33.13
CA PHE A 201 -20.87 -12.01 -31.81
C PHE A 201 -19.72 -10.99 -31.76
N TRP A 202 -19.44 -10.48 -30.57
CA TRP A 202 -18.40 -9.48 -30.35
C TRP A 202 -17.85 -9.56 -28.95
N ASP A 203 -16.64 -9.05 -28.74
CA ASP A 203 -16.03 -8.96 -27.42
C ASP A 203 -16.16 -7.54 -26.83
N ALA A 204 -16.56 -7.47 -25.56
CA ALA A 204 -16.69 -6.20 -24.84
C ALA A 204 -16.51 -6.43 -23.33
N ARG A 205 -16.15 -5.37 -22.59
CA ARG A 205 -16.08 -5.43 -21.13
C ARG A 205 -17.48 -5.55 -20.55
N ILE A 206 -17.64 -6.34 -19.49
CA ILE A 206 -18.94 -6.52 -18.81
C ILE A 206 -19.51 -5.17 -18.35
N GLN A 207 -18.69 -4.33 -17.73
CA GLN A 207 -19.09 -2.99 -17.30
C GLN A 207 -19.59 -2.09 -18.45
N ASP A 208 -19.04 -2.23 -19.67
CA ASP A 208 -19.46 -1.42 -20.81
C ASP A 208 -20.85 -1.84 -21.34
N ARG A 209 -21.29 -3.07 -21.05
CA ARG A 209 -22.62 -3.57 -21.40
C ARG A 209 -23.71 -3.22 -20.38
N THR A 210 -23.33 -3.07 -19.11
CA THR A 210 -24.25 -2.92 -17.97
C THR A 210 -24.45 -1.47 -17.51
N ARG A 211 -23.55 -0.54 -17.90
CA ARG A 211 -23.70 0.89 -17.59
C ARG A 211 -24.89 1.50 -18.34
N ASN A 212 -25.73 2.26 -17.63
CA ASN A 212 -26.91 2.98 -18.15
C ASN A 212 -26.60 4.16 -19.09
N ASP A 213 -25.37 4.31 -19.57
CA ASP A 213 -25.02 5.35 -20.54
C ASP A 213 -25.30 4.84 -21.97
N LYS A 214 -26.46 5.22 -22.51
CA LYS A 214 -26.87 4.88 -23.90
C LYS A 214 -25.87 5.34 -24.96
N ARG A 215 -24.99 6.30 -24.67
CA ARG A 215 -23.93 6.76 -25.60
C ARG A 215 -22.72 5.81 -25.64
N ARG A 216 -22.57 4.95 -24.63
CA ARG A 216 -21.43 4.03 -24.46
C ARG A 216 -21.81 2.55 -24.43
N SER A 217 -23.08 2.20 -24.22
CA SER A 217 -23.53 0.80 -24.29
C SER A 217 -23.36 0.26 -25.71
N LYS A 218 -22.35 -0.60 -25.90
CA LYS A 218 -22.02 -1.20 -27.20
C LYS A 218 -22.70 -2.56 -27.33
N GLY A 219 -23.98 -2.53 -27.72
CA GLY A 219 -24.70 -3.70 -28.23
C GLY A 219 -24.16 -4.19 -29.57
N CYS A 220 -24.84 -5.15 -30.19
CA CYS A 220 -24.48 -5.66 -31.51
C CYS A 220 -24.34 -4.51 -32.51
N ARG A 221 -23.18 -4.40 -33.17
CA ARG A 221 -22.92 -3.30 -34.11
C ARG A 221 -23.48 -3.54 -35.50
N ILE A 222 -23.85 -4.78 -35.80
CA ILE A 222 -24.34 -5.20 -37.11
C ILE A 222 -25.86 -5.00 -37.21
N CYS A 223 -26.61 -5.25 -36.13
CA CYS A 223 -28.06 -5.06 -36.08
C CYS A 223 -28.50 -3.66 -35.60
N LYS A 224 -27.64 -2.64 -35.80
CA LYS A 224 -27.92 -1.26 -35.39
C LYS A 224 -29.02 -0.62 -36.23
#